data_AF-A0A1M4XLH8-F1
#
_entry.id   AF-A0A1M4XLH8-F1
#
_cell.length_a   1.000
_cell.length_b   1.000
_cell.length_c   1.000
_cell.angle_alpha   90.00
_cell.angle_beta   90.00
_cell.angle_gamma   90.00
#
_symmetry.space_group_name_H-M   'P 1'
#
loop_
_entity.id
_entity.type
_entity.pdbx_description
1 polymer ?
#
loop_
_entity_poly.entity_id
_entity_poly.type
_entity_poly.pdbx_seq_one_letter_code
_entity_poly.pdbx_strand_id
1 'polypeptide(L)'
;MKKLNFPVITTVILNSFIVIGAGHGLGILLIYEIISPQFIFTDSNAFNWDHYDGRLIPVAFLSLLFQLLFLMSLKIKRSQLQKIVMNVFCIILIFIFFILVKDFSKSNVDRLSLISGIPFLISSLFLLFKVNFK
;
A
#
# COMPACT_ATOMS: atom_id res chain seq x y z
N MET A 1 -18.59 15.93 4.48
CA MET A 1 -17.32 15.20 4.32
C MET A 1 -17.45 13.77 3.76
N LYS A 2 -18.66 13.19 3.59
CA LYS A 2 -18.87 11.87 2.93
C LYS A 2 -18.22 11.74 1.53
N LYS A 3 -17.94 12.86 0.83
CA LYS A 3 -17.30 12.90 -0.50
C LYS A 3 -15.84 12.40 -0.55
N LEU A 4 -15.11 12.34 0.57
CA LEU A 4 -13.72 11.85 0.63
C LEU A 4 -13.61 10.38 1.05
N ASN A 5 -14.66 9.82 1.69
CA ASN A 5 -14.68 8.43 2.13
C ASN A 5 -14.51 7.47 0.94
N PHE A 6 -15.25 7.70 -0.14
CA PHE A 6 -15.21 6.83 -1.32
C PHE A 6 -13.80 6.77 -1.93
N PRO A 7 -13.13 7.89 -2.28
CA PRO A 7 -11.75 7.86 -2.75
C PRO A 7 -10.74 7.15 -1.84
N VAL A 8 -10.81 7.36 -0.51
CA VAL A 8 -9.90 6.67 0.43
C VAL A 8 -10.14 5.16 0.40
N ILE A 9 -11.41 4.74 0.51
CA ILE A 9 -11.78 3.33 0.51
C ILE A 9 -11.37 2.68 -0.82
N THR A 10 -11.62 3.33 -1.95
CA THR A 10 -11.19 2.86 -3.27
C THR A 10 -9.67 2.71 -3.35
N THR A 11 -8.89 3.69 -2.87
CA THR A 11 -7.42 3.58 -2.84
C THR A 11 -6.95 2.40 -2.00
N VAL A 12 -7.54 2.17 -0.83
CA VAL A 12 -7.20 1.00 0.02
C VAL A 12 -7.53 -0.31 -0.68
N ILE A 13 -8.72 -0.43 -1.25
CA ILE A 13 -9.14 -1.63 -1.99
C ILE A 13 -8.19 -1.92 -3.16
N LEU A 14 -7.84 -0.89 -3.95
CA LEU A 14 -6.95 -1.05 -5.09
C LEU A 14 -5.53 -1.42 -4.67
N ASN A 15 -5.04 -0.91 -3.54
CA ASN A 15 -3.75 -1.32 -2.98
C ASN A 15 -3.75 -2.82 -2.62
N SER A 16 -4.80 -3.30 -1.95
CA SER A 16 -4.91 -4.70 -1.57
C SER A 16 -5.06 -5.67 -2.76
N PHE A 17 -5.51 -5.18 -3.92
CA PHE A 17 -5.61 -5.96 -5.16
C PHE A 17 -4.34 -5.96 -6.03
N ILE A 18 -3.25 -5.35 -5.58
CA ILE A 18 -1.96 -5.44 -6.28
C ILE A 18 -1.57 -6.92 -6.37
N VAL A 19 -1.28 -7.39 -7.58
CA VAL A 19 -0.91 -8.78 -7.82
C VAL A 19 0.57 -8.94 -7.51
N ILE A 20 0.89 -9.98 -6.76
CA ILE A 20 2.22 -10.30 -6.25
C ILE A 20 2.59 -11.70 -6.71
N GLY A 21 3.85 -11.93 -7.06
CA GLY A 21 4.35 -13.27 -7.32
C GLY A 21 5.33 -13.69 -6.24
N ALA A 22 5.12 -14.81 -5.56
CA ALA A 22 6.07 -15.32 -4.57
C ALA A 22 6.41 -16.77 -4.86
N GLY A 23 7.70 -17.08 -4.93
CA GLY A 23 8.17 -18.42 -5.30
C GLY A 23 7.65 -18.87 -6.68
N HIS A 24 6.65 -19.76 -6.69
CA HIS A 24 6.05 -20.34 -7.91
C HIS A 24 4.59 -19.92 -8.17
N GLY A 25 4.01 -19.05 -7.34
CA GLY A 25 2.60 -18.68 -7.42
C GLY A 25 2.34 -17.19 -7.64
N LEU A 26 1.11 -16.88 -8.06
CA LEU A 26 0.56 -15.52 -8.07
C LEU A 26 -0.47 -15.38 -6.94
N GLY A 27 -0.49 -14.23 -6.29
CA GLY A 27 -1.44 -13.88 -5.26
C GLY A 27 -1.77 -12.39 -5.29
N ILE A 28 -2.57 -11.94 -4.33
CA ILE A 28 -2.87 -10.52 -4.12
C ILE A 28 -2.21 -10.04 -2.83
N LEU A 29 -1.81 -8.77 -2.80
CA LEU A 29 -1.17 -8.13 -1.65
C LEU A 29 -1.99 -8.32 -0.37
N LEU A 30 -3.33 -8.31 -0.45
CA LEU A 30 -4.22 -8.56 0.68
C LEU A 30 -3.91 -9.83 1.47
N ILE A 31 -3.58 -10.93 0.77
CA ILE A 31 -3.29 -12.21 1.43
C ILE A 31 -2.01 -12.06 2.26
N TYR A 32 -0.99 -11.42 1.68
CA TYR A 32 0.27 -11.13 2.35
C TYR A 32 0.09 -10.14 3.50
N GLU A 33 -0.77 -9.12 3.32
CA GLU A 33 -1.12 -8.15 4.37
C GLU A 33 -1.66 -8.89 5.59
N ILE A 34 -2.59 -9.84 5.42
CA ILE A 34 -3.21 -10.59 6.53
C ILE A 34 -2.23 -11.53 7.24
N ILE A 35 -1.37 -12.24 6.50
CA ILE A 35 -0.44 -13.21 7.10
C ILE A 35 0.83 -12.55 7.67
N SER A 36 1.23 -11.40 7.13
CA SER A 36 2.50 -10.73 7.47
C SER A 36 2.70 -10.45 8.96
N PRO A 37 1.70 -10.09 9.79
CA PRO A 37 1.92 -9.84 11.21
C PRO A 37 2.46 -11.08 11.92
N GLN A 38 1.96 -12.27 11.60
CA GLN A 38 2.44 -13.51 12.20
C GLN A 38 3.94 -13.68 11.91
N PHE A 39 4.35 -13.58 10.65
CA PHE A 39 5.76 -13.72 10.25
C PHE A 39 6.66 -12.67 10.89
N ILE A 40 6.23 -11.40 10.94
CA ILE A 40 7.00 -10.30 11.53
C ILE A 40 7.28 -10.51 13.02
N PHE A 41 6.35 -11.12 13.77
CA PHE A 41 6.52 -11.36 15.19
C PHE A 41 7.19 -12.70 15.54
N THR A 42 7.26 -13.65 14.60
CA THR A 42 7.84 -14.99 14.85
C THR A 42 9.17 -15.24 14.17
N ASP A 43 9.48 -14.55 13.07
CA ASP A 43 10.70 -14.77 12.27
C ASP A 43 11.66 -13.59 12.40
N SER A 44 12.87 -13.85 12.92
CA SER A 44 13.91 -12.82 13.09
C SER A 44 14.42 -12.26 11.77
N ASN A 45 14.21 -12.96 10.66
CA ASN A 45 14.64 -12.56 9.32
C ASN A 45 13.48 -11.99 8.48
N ALA A 46 12.32 -11.72 9.08
CA ALA A 46 11.15 -11.19 8.38
C ALA A 46 11.38 -9.81 7.74
N PHE A 47 12.39 -9.06 8.19
CA PHE A 47 12.80 -7.78 7.59
C PHE A 47 13.98 -7.95 6.63
N ASN A 48 13.76 -8.64 5.51
CA ASN A 48 14.72 -8.73 4.42
C ASN A 48 14.33 -7.75 3.30
N TRP A 49 15.27 -6.90 2.85
CA TRP A 49 14.99 -5.87 1.83
C TRP A 49 15.71 -6.11 0.49
N ASP A 50 16.46 -7.21 0.37
CA ASP A 50 17.43 -7.40 -0.70
C ASP A 50 16.79 -7.85 -2.01
N HIS A 51 15.84 -8.78 -1.94
CA HIS A 51 15.18 -9.38 -3.11
C HIS A 51 13.66 -9.31 -2.97
N TYR A 52 12.95 -9.45 -4.09
CA TYR A 52 11.49 -9.29 -4.14
C TYR A 52 10.79 -10.13 -3.06
N ASP A 53 11.05 -11.44 -3.01
CA ASP A 53 10.45 -12.34 -2.01
C ASP A 53 10.76 -11.92 -0.57
N GLY A 54 11.99 -11.46 -0.31
CA GLY A 54 12.39 -10.94 1.00
C GLY A 54 11.58 -9.70 1.38
N ARG A 55 11.38 -8.79 0.42
CA ARG A 55 10.64 -7.53 0.62
C ARG A 55 9.14 -7.72 0.81
N LEU A 56 8.56 -8.85 0.39
CA LEU A 56 7.12 -9.06 0.41
C LEU A 56 6.49 -8.95 1.79
N ILE A 57 7.01 -9.71 2.75
CA ILE A 57 6.48 -9.73 4.12
C ILE A 57 6.57 -8.34 4.79
N PRO A 58 7.72 -7.64 4.81
CA PRO A 58 7.81 -6.37 5.48
C PRO A 58 7.04 -5.26 4.73
N VAL A 59 7.01 -5.29 3.40
CA VAL A 59 6.16 -4.38 2.61
C VAL A 59 4.68 -4.60 2.92
N ALA A 60 4.22 -5.85 2.93
CA ALA A 60 2.81 -6.16 3.20
C ALA A 60 2.40 -5.77 4.61
N PHE A 61 3.28 -5.96 5.60
CA PHE A 61 3.04 -5.52 6.97
C PHE A 61 2.93 -4.00 7.08
N LEU A 62 3.88 -3.25 6.48
CA LEU A 62 3.83 -1.79 6.45
C LEU A 62 2.60 -1.29 5.69
N SER A 63 2.28 -1.92 4.57
CA SER A 63 1.10 -1.63 3.75
C SER A 63 -0.18 -1.72 4.59
N LEU A 64 -0.39 -2.85 5.27
CA LEU A 64 -1.53 -3.07 6.15
C LEU A 64 -1.60 -2.01 7.25
N LEU A 65 -0.48 -1.77 7.94
CA LEU A 65 -0.41 -0.80 9.03
C LEU A 65 -0.85 0.59 8.57
N PHE A 66 -0.28 1.08 7.46
CA PHE A 66 -0.59 2.40 6.94
C PHE A 66 -1.97 2.49 6.27
N GLN A 67 -2.49 1.41 5.69
CA GLN A 67 -3.88 1.34 5.22
C GLN A 67 -4.88 1.50 6.38
N LEU A 68 -4.66 0.82 7.51
CA LEU A 68 -5.52 0.94 8.68
C LEU A 68 -5.48 2.36 9.26
N LEU A 69 -4.28 2.94 9.39
CA LEU A 69 -4.11 4.33 9.81
C LEU A 69 -4.78 5.30 8.83
N PHE A 70 -4.69 5.03 7.53
CA PHE A 70 -5.33 5.82 6.49
C PHE A 70 -6.85 5.79 6.58
N LEU A 71 -7.45 4.62 6.83
CA LEU A 71 -8.89 4.50 7.09
C LEU A 71 -9.29 5.23 8.39
N MET A 72 -8.48 5.15 9.44
CA MET A 72 -8.74 5.86 10.69
C MET A 72 -8.71 7.39 10.52
N SER A 73 -7.95 7.91 9.55
CA SER A 73 -7.93 9.35 9.23
C SER A 73 -9.31 9.91 8.87
N LEU A 74 -10.23 9.07 8.37
CA LEU A 74 -11.61 9.48 8.04
C LEU A 74 -12.42 9.93 9.27
N LYS A 75 -12.04 9.49 10.48
CA LYS A 75 -12.74 9.83 11.73
C LYS A 75 -12.29 11.16 12.34
N ILE A 76 -11.26 11.80 11.78
CA ILE A 76 -10.74 13.08 12.29
C ILE A 76 -11.73 14.21 11.99
N LYS A 77 -12.23 14.87 13.04
CA LYS A 77 -13.22 15.96 12.92
C LYS A 77 -12.64 17.27 12.39
N ARG A 78 -11.37 17.58 12.70
CA ARG A 78 -10.73 18.84 12.30
C ARG A 78 -10.26 18.74 10.84
N SER A 79 -10.93 19.48 9.95
CA SER A 79 -10.72 19.44 8.50
C SER A 79 -9.24 19.59 8.08
N GLN A 80 -8.52 20.58 8.60
CA GLN A 80 -7.10 20.78 8.25
C GLN A 80 -6.20 19.61 8.68
N LEU A 81 -6.36 19.12 9.92
CA LEU A 81 -5.59 17.98 10.41
C LEU A 81 -5.91 16.72 9.61
N GLN A 82 -7.19 16.49 9.30
CA GLN A 82 -7.59 15.35 8.47
C GLN A 82 -6.89 15.39 7.11
N LYS A 83 -6.89 16.54 6.42
CA LYS A 83 -6.21 16.68 5.12
C LYS A 83 -4.71 16.35 5.20
N ILE A 84 -4.02 16.88 6.22
CA ILE A 84 -2.59 16.63 6.43
C ILE A 84 -2.34 15.13 6.67
N VAL A 85 -3.08 14.51 7.59
CA VAL A 85 -2.93 13.09 7.93
C VAL A 85 -3.23 12.20 6.72
N MET A 86 -4.28 12.51 5.95
CA MET A 86 -4.60 11.80 4.71
C MET A 86 -3.48 11.91 3.68
N ASN A 87 -2.95 13.11 3.43
CA ASN A 87 -1.85 13.32 2.49
C ASN A 87 -0.61 12.52 2.91
N VAL A 88 -0.23 12.59 4.19
CA VAL A 88 0.93 11.89 4.73
C VAL A 88 0.79 10.38 4.54
N PHE A 89 -0.32 9.78 4.96
CA PHE A 89 -0.50 8.32 4.82
C PHE A 89 -0.63 7.88 3.36
N CYS A 90 -1.24 8.69 2.50
CA CYS A 90 -1.31 8.39 1.06
C CYS A 90 0.09 8.40 0.41
N ILE A 91 0.94 9.38 0.76
CA ILE A 91 2.32 9.45 0.25
C ILE A 91 3.14 8.27 0.78
N ILE A 92 2.97 7.90 2.05
CA ILE A 92 3.65 6.74 2.65
C ILE A 92 3.23 5.45 1.93
N LEU A 93 1.94 5.24 1.63
CA LEU A 93 1.48 4.07 0.88
C LEU A 93 2.09 4.01 -0.54
N ILE A 94 2.14 5.15 -1.23
CA ILE A 94 2.82 5.24 -2.54
C ILE A 94 4.31 4.86 -2.40
N PHE A 95 4.98 5.34 -1.36
CA PHE A 95 6.39 5.03 -1.11
C PHE A 95 6.62 3.54 -0.82
N ILE A 96 5.76 2.92 0.00
CA ILE A 96 5.79 1.48 0.28
C ILE A 96 5.60 0.68 -1.02
N PHE A 97 4.68 1.10 -1.89
CA PHE A 97 4.51 0.49 -3.20
C PHE A 97 5.77 0.60 -4.07
N PHE A 98 6.47 1.74 -4.08
CA PHE A 98 7.73 1.87 -4.80
C PHE A 98 8.85 0.99 -4.24
N ILE A 99 8.84 0.68 -2.93
CA ILE A 99 9.74 -0.30 -2.34
C ILE A 99 9.43 -1.72 -2.86
N LEU A 100 8.15 -2.08 -2.98
CA LEU A 100 7.72 -3.39 -3.52
C LEU A 100 8.30 -3.64 -4.91
N VAL A 101 8.27 -2.62 -5.77
CA VAL A 101 8.64 -2.72 -7.19
C VAL A 101 10.04 -2.17 -7.48
N LYS A 102 10.91 -2.05 -6.46
CA LYS A 102 12.24 -1.41 -6.56
C LYS A 102 13.07 -1.92 -7.74
N ASP A 103 13.00 -3.21 -8.06
CA ASP A 103 13.82 -3.85 -9.10
C ASP A 103 13.02 -4.17 -10.39
N PHE A 104 11.95 -3.41 -10.67
CA PHE A 104 11.08 -3.61 -11.86
C PHE A 104 11.84 -3.63 -13.20
N SER A 105 12.99 -2.95 -13.31
CA SER A 105 13.79 -3.00 -14.54
C SER A 105 14.42 -4.38 -14.77
N LYS A 106 14.68 -5.15 -13.71
CA LYS A 106 15.42 -6.43 -13.76
C LYS A 106 14.55 -7.66 -13.50
N SER A 107 13.45 -7.51 -12.75
CA SER A 107 12.60 -8.61 -12.31
C SER A 107 11.22 -8.56 -12.94
N ASN A 108 10.79 -9.67 -13.56
CA ASN A 108 9.45 -9.79 -14.14
C ASN A 108 8.34 -9.73 -13.08
N VAL A 109 8.63 -10.18 -11.86
CA VAL A 109 7.67 -10.19 -10.75
C VAL A 109 7.42 -8.78 -10.22
N ASP A 110 8.48 -7.98 -10.11
CA ASP A 110 8.38 -6.55 -9.80
C ASP A 110 7.58 -5.81 -10.89
N ARG A 111 7.79 -6.14 -12.19
CA ARG A 111 7.01 -5.55 -13.30
C ARG A 111 5.53 -5.92 -13.22
N LEU A 112 5.21 -7.16 -12.91
CA LEU A 112 3.83 -7.61 -12.77
C LEU A 112 3.12 -6.87 -11.62
N SER A 113 3.83 -6.68 -10.52
CA SER A 113 3.35 -5.89 -9.37
C SER A 113 3.17 -4.42 -9.73
N LEU A 114 4.09 -3.86 -10.52
CA LEU A 114 4.00 -2.49 -11.01
C LEU A 114 2.76 -2.29 -11.89
N ILE A 115 2.55 -3.18 -12.87
CA ILE A 115 1.41 -3.11 -13.81
C ILE A 115 0.08 -3.23 -13.06
N SER A 116 -0.03 -4.21 -12.17
CA SER A 116 -1.25 -4.41 -11.37
C SER A 116 -1.48 -3.30 -10.34
N GLY A 117 -0.42 -2.57 -9.92
CA GLY A 117 -0.51 -1.40 -9.03
C GLY A 117 -0.81 -0.07 -9.71
N ILE A 118 -0.87 -0.01 -11.04
CA ILE A 118 -1.24 1.23 -11.76
C ILE A 118 -2.61 1.79 -11.31
N PRO A 119 -3.68 0.99 -11.15
CA PRO A 119 -4.96 1.49 -10.63
C PRO A 119 -4.83 2.12 -9.24
N PHE A 120 -4.04 1.52 -8.35
CA PHE A 120 -3.74 2.08 -7.02
C PHE A 120 -3.03 3.43 -7.13
N LEU A 121 -2.01 3.55 -7.98
CA LEU A 121 -1.30 4.81 -8.21
C LEU A 121 -2.25 5.91 -8.72
N ILE A 122 -3.07 5.60 -9.72
CA ILE A 122 -4.04 6.55 -10.28
C ILE A 122 -5.02 7.02 -9.20
N SER A 123 -5.58 6.10 -8.41
CA SER A 123 -6.50 6.44 -7.32
C SER A 123 -5.83 7.30 -6.25
N SER A 124 -4.58 7.00 -5.91
CA SER A 124 -3.80 7.75 -4.92
C SER A 124 -3.51 9.18 -5.39
N LEU A 125 -3.09 9.36 -6.63
CA LEU A 125 -2.86 10.68 -7.23
C LEU A 125 -4.16 11.50 -7.32
N PHE A 126 -5.25 10.87 -7.74
CA PHE A 126 -6.57 11.51 -7.78
C PHE A 126 -7.03 11.96 -6.38
N LEU A 127 -6.80 11.13 -5.36
CA LEU A 127 -7.12 11.46 -3.97
C LEU A 127 -6.29 12.64 -3.47
N LEU A 128 -4.98 12.65 -3.69
CA LEU A 128 -4.10 13.77 -3.33
C LEU A 128 -4.57 15.07 -3.99
N PHE A 129 -4.91 15.03 -5.28
CA PHE A 129 -5.46 16.20 -5.98
C PHE A 129 -6.77 16.67 -5.34
N LYS A 130 -7.69 15.75 -5.06
CA LYS A 130 -9.01 16.06 -4.47
C LYS A 130 -8.92 16.61 -3.05
N VAL A 131 -7.93 16.20 -2.25
CA VAL A 131 -7.74 16.68 -0.88
C VAL A 131 -7.21 18.12 -0.84
N ASN A 132 -6.33 18.48 -1.79
CA ASN A 132 -5.62 19.76 -1.79
C ASN A 132 -6.32 20.86 -2.60
N PHE A 133 -6.98 20.52 -3.70
CA PHE A 133 -7.56 21.50 -4.64
C PHE A 133 -9.11 21.56 -4.60
N LYS A 134 -9.76 20.83 -3.69
CA LYS A 134 -11.20 20.87 -3.41
C LYS A 134 -11.49 21.00 -1.91
#